data_AF-E6WYW0-F1
#
_entry.id   AF-E6WYW0-F1
#
_cell.length_a   1.000
_cell.length_b   1.000
_cell.length_c   1.000
_cell.angle_alpha   90.00
_cell.angle_beta   90.00
_cell.angle_gamma   90.00
#
_symmetry.space_group_name_H-M   'P 1'
#
loop_
_entity.id
_entity.type
_entity.pdbx_description
1 polymer ?
#
loop_
_entity_poly.entity_id
_entity_poly.type
_entity_poly.pdbx_seq_one_letter_code
_entity_poly.pdbx_strand_id
1 'polypeptide(L)'
;MSLCVAWLREENGNQEMIFATDSCLSAGERWHYGVKLFELPRKDCLISFAGDTKRTYTLILNLISSIKFDKHLSSPSTDIEEILEYLSNLFTDLSNSITSYGTQSFDDAVGNFEFLFGGWSWKQNRFRLWKLEYKHDLHAVGHDEITQDTKLFAFIGDEIEVAEDLLKTEIRNLGREFSREFDMEPLKVLVEMIRKEEYDYIDGAIQFAKIYPPGETEFFGVVWPSIDGKKTFLGKDVTYKNNPHVRYIDPDTGIVLNETIPQKLSELPSSVNSFDMTFIEKCYIGDNLKLKEGVSIREQSMLKQIFEEMLYRKFLEENNGVDDEQFND
;
A
#
# COMPACT_ATOMS: atom_id res chain seq x y z
N MET A 1 0.16 15.68 11.47
CA MET A 1 1.56 15.22 11.52
C MET A 1 1.57 13.71 11.29
N SER A 2 2.59 13.16 10.63
CA SER A 2 2.60 11.85 9.94
C SER A 2 4.03 11.34 9.76
N LEU A 3 4.21 10.03 9.55
CA LEU A 3 5.46 9.48 9.04
C LEU A 3 5.17 8.65 7.79
N CYS A 4 5.78 9.04 6.67
CA CYS A 4 5.77 8.28 5.43
C CYS A 4 7.17 7.81 5.08
N VAL A 5 7.26 6.64 4.45
CA VAL A 5 8.52 6.05 4.03
C VAL A 5 8.38 5.42 2.66
N ALA A 6 9.41 5.59 1.84
CA ALA A 6 9.54 4.88 0.58
C ALA A 6 10.96 4.34 0.43
N TRP A 7 11.09 3.14 -0.15
CA TRP A 7 12.40 2.53 -0.34
C TRP A 7 12.43 1.50 -1.48
N LEU A 8 13.61 1.28 -2.02
CA LEU A 8 13.90 0.14 -2.88
C LEU A 8 14.16 -1.10 -2.04
N ARG A 9 13.33 -2.12 -2.22
CA ARG A 9 13.57 -3.45 -1.68
C ARG A 9 14.25 -4.32 -2.72
N GLU A 10 15.32 -5.00 -2.31
CA GLU A 10 16.01 -5.99 -3.13
C GLU A 10 15.94 -7.35 -2.43
N GLU A 11 15.20 -8.30 -3.02
CA GLU A 11 15.05 -9.65 -2.47
C GLU A 11 15.25 -10.69 -3.58
N ASN A 12 16.20 -11.61 -3.39
CA ASN A 12 16.48 -12.71 -4.32
C ASN A 12 16.72 -12.27 -5.78
N GLY A 13 17.30 -11.09 -5.98
CA GLY A 13 17.56 -10.51 -7.30
C GLY A 13 16.35 -9.83 -7.96
N ASN A 14 15.20 -9.77 -7.28
CA ASN A 14 14.07 -8.96 -7.68
C ASN A 14 14.10 -7.62 -6.96
N GLN A 15 13.73 -6.57 -7.68
CA GLN A 15 13.60 -5.22 -7.16
C GLN A 15 12.13 -4.83 -7.11
N GLU A 16 11.71 -4.21 -6.01
CA GLU A 16 10.39 -3.59 -5.88
C GLU A 16 10.52 -2.29 -5.10
N MET A 17 9.77 -1.25 -5.48
CA MET A 17 9.68 -0.03 -4.69
C MET A 17 8.51 -0.14 -3.74
N ILE A 18 8.72 0.20 -2.47
CA ILE A 18 7.69 0.13 -1.44
C ILE A 18 7.39 1.52 -0.93
N PHE A 19 6.11 1.77 -0.67
CA PHE A 19 5.63 2.93 0.09
C PHE A 19 4.84 2.45 1.30
N ALA A 20 5.09 3.06 2.45
CA ALA A 20 4.30 2.85 3.65
C ALA A 20 4.07 4.16 4.41
N THR A 21 2.93 4.27 5.08
CA THR A 21 2.59 5.44 5.90
C THR A 21 1.63 5.05 7.01
N ASP A 22 1.67 5.79 8.12
CA ASP A 22 0.61 5.79 9.13
C ASP A 22 -0.72 6.32 8.56
N SER A 23 -1.83 6.19 9.28
CA SER A 23 -3.17 6.64 8.82
C SER A 23 -3.82 7.71 9.69
N CYS A 24 -3.11 8.28 10.66
CA CYS A 24 -3.66 9.28 11.56
C CYS A 24 -3.62 10.69 10.95
N LEU A 25 -4.76 11.36 10.81
CA LEU A 25 -4.80 12.80 10.55
C LEU A 25 -5.04 13.52 11.87
N SER A 26 -4.13 14.44 12.16
CA SER A 26 -4.12 15.26 13.37
C SER A 26 -4.04 16.73 12.96
N ALA A 27 -5.17 17.42 12.97
CA ALA A 27 -5.28 18.84 12.56
C ALA A 27 -6.39 19.57 13.34
N GLY A 28 -6.25 19.61 14.67
CA GLY A 28 -7.29 20.09 15.61
C GLY A 28 -8.35 19.03 15.96
N GLU A 29 -8.42 17.96 15.17
CA GLU A 29 -9.19 16.74 15.39
C GLU A 29 -8.30 15.52 15.07
N ARG A 30 -8.70 14.33 15.52
CA ARG A 30 -7.96 13.08 15.30
C ARG A 30 -8.79 12.05 14.53
N TRP A 31 -8.24 11.60 13.40
CA TRP A 31 -8.88 10.63 12.51
C TRP A 31 -7.89 9.50 12.23
N HIS A 32 -8.14 8.29 12.77
CA HIS A 32 -7.21 7.16 12.63
C HIS A 32 -7.24 6.48 11.24
N TYR A 33 -7.99 7.02 10.27
CA TYR A 33 -8.33 6.36 9.00
C TYR A 33 -8.15 7.26 7.76
N GLY A 34 -7.25 8.23 7.83
CA GLY A 34 -6.97 9.15 6.74
C GLY A 34 -5.99 8.57 5.73
N VAL A 35 -6.37 8.62 4.45
CA VAL A 35 -5.54 8.12 3.35
C VAL A 35 -4.42 9.10 3.06
N LYS A 36 -3.18 8.63 3.03
CA LYS A 36 -1.97 9.43 2.77
C LYS A 36 -1.11 8.88 1.65
N LEU A 37 -1.41 7.67 1.16
CA LEU A 37 -0.76 7.02 0.03
C LEU A 37 -1.75 6.87 -1.12
N PHE A 38 -1.35 7.29 -2.32
CA PHE A 38 -2.22 7.37 -3.50
C PHE A 38 -1.59 6.71 -4.71
N GLU A 39 -2.42 5.94 -5.41
CA GLU A 39 -2.21 5.65 -6.82
C GLU A 39 -2.60 6.88 -7.64
N LEU A 40 -1.77 7.25 -8.60
CA LEU A 40 -2.20 8.17 -9.65
C LEU A 40 -3.06 7.42 -10.67
N PRO A 41 -3.76 8.09 -11.60
CA PRO A 41 -4.48 7.43 -12.71
C PRO A 41 -3.57 6.77 -13.76
N ARG A 42 -2.56 6.03 -13.29
CA ARG A 42 -1.53 5.28 -14.00
C ARG A 42 -0.86 4.32 -12.98
N LYS A 43 -0.30 3.22 -13.46
CA LYS A 43 0.07 2.08 -12.61
C LYS A 43 1.55 1.97 -12.27
N ASP A 44 2.37 2.92 -12.67
CA ASP A 44 3.83 2.81 -12.58
C ASP A 44 4.44 3.78 -11.56
N CYS A 45 3.60 4.50 -10.80
CA CYS A 45 4.04 5.46 -9.79
C CYS A 45 3.05 5.57 -8.62
N LEU A 46 3.58 6.03 -7.49
CA LEU A 46 2.87 6.31 -6.25
C LEU A 46 3.25 7.70 -5.73
N ILE A 47 2.35 8.29 -4.96
CA ILE A 47 2.62 9.50 -4.18
C ILE A 47 2.13 9.32 -2.74
N SER A 48 2.93 9.74 -1.77
CA SER A 48 2.51 9.89 -0.37
C SER A 48 2.87 11.27 0.16
N PHE A 49 2.23 11.69 1.25
CA PHE A 49 2.41 13.04 1.79
C PHE A 49 2.50 13.08 3.30
N ALA A 50 3.23 14.08 3.80
CA ALA A 50 3.19 14.56 5.17
C ALA A 50 2.97 16.08 5.19
N GLY A 51 2.36 16.61 6.25
CA GLY A 51 2.11 18.06 6.42
C GLY A 51 0.62 18.45 6.45
N ASP A 52 0.32 19.70 6.08
CA ASP A 52 -1.03 20.27 6.16
C ASP A 52 -2.01 19.55 5.22
N THR A 53 -3.02 18.90 5.80
CA THR A 53 -3.99 18.09 5.06
C THR A 53 -4.85 18.90 4.10
N LYS A 54 -5.23 20.14 4.44
CA LYS A 54 -6.03 21.00 3.56
C LYS A 54 -5.27 21.28 2.27
N ARG A 55 -3.95 21.41 2.37
CA ARG A 55 -3.05 21.65 1.25
C ARG A 55 -2.76 20.39 0.47
N THR A 56 -2.27 19.35 1.13
CA THR A 56 -1.83 18.12 0.46
C THR A 56 -2.97 17.42 -0.28
N TYR A 57 -4.16 17.29 0.32
CA TYR A 57 -5.31 16.70 -0.37
C TYR A 57 -5.73 17.54 -1.58
N THR A 58 -5.73 18.87 -1.47
CA THR A 58 -6.09 19.76 -2.58
C THR A 58 -5.12 19.60 -3.75
N LEU A 59 -3.82 19.57 -3.47
CA LEU A 59 -2.76 19.37 -4.46
C LEU A 59 -2.90 18.00 -5.15
N ILE A 60 -2.99 16.91 -4.37
CA ILE A 60 -3.13 15.55 -4.90
C ILE A 60 -4.41 15.38 -5.74
N LEU A 61 -5.56 15.90 -5.28
CA LEU A 61 -6.81 15.78 -6.02
C LEU A 61 -6.77 16.50 -7.36
N ASN A 62 -6.11 17.66 -7.43
CA ASN A 62 -5.88 18.34 -8.71
C ASN A 62 -4.96 17.51 -9.61
N LEU A 63 -3.87 16.93 -9.09
CA LEU A 63 -2.98 16.06 -9.86
C LEU A 63 -3.71 14.84 -10.41
N ILE A 64 -4.47 14.14 -9.58
CA ILE A 64 -5.29 12.98 -9.98
C ILE A 64 -6.26 13.41 -11.09
N SER A 65 -6.95 14.54 -10.94
CA SER A 65 -7.85 15.05 -11.97
C SER A 65 -7.12 15.33 -13.29
N SER A 66 -5.99 16.05 -13.23
CA SER A 66 -5.19 16.38 -14.40
C SER A 66 -4.71 15.15 -15.16
N ILE A 67 -4.12 14.17 -14.46
CA ILE A 67 -3.64 12.93 -15.10
C ILE A 67 -4.80 12.14 -15.69
N LYS A 68 -5.93 12.04 -14.97
CA LYS A 68 -7.10 11.28 -15.43
C LYS A 68 -7.68 11.79 -16.76
N PHE A 69 -7.66 13.10 -16.97
CA PHE A 69 -8.27 13.73 -18.15
C PHE A 69 -7.27 14.09 -19.25
N ASP A 70 -5.97 13.94 -19.01
CA ASP A 70 -4.92 14.14 -19.99
C ASP A 70 -4.41 12.79 -20.54
N LYS A 71 -4.57 12.59 -21.85
CA LYS A 71 -4.16 11.33 -22.52
C LYS A 71 -2.64 11.13 -22.54
N HIS A 72 -1.87 12.21 -22.54
CA HIS A 72 -0.41 12.13 -22.47
C HIS A 72 -0.02 11.70 -21.07
N LEU A 73 -0.50 12.37 -20.02
CA LEU A 73 -0.10 12.09 -18.64
C LEU A 73 -0.56 10.72 -18.13
N SER A 74 -1.74 10.26 -18.52
CA SER A 74 -2.24 8.91 -18.18
C SER A 74 -1.60 7.79 -18.99
N SER A 75 -0.86 8.09 -20.04
CA SER A 75 -0.24 7.09 -20.90
C SER A 75 0.94 6.41 -20.21
N PRO A 76 1.02 5.07 -20.20
CA PRO A 76 2.22 4.33 -19.79
C PRO A 76 3.45 4.65 -20.65
N SER A 77 3.27 5.25 -21.83
CA SER A 77 4.38 5.70 -22.69
C SER A 77 4.99 7.02 -22.24
N THR A 78 4.37 7.74 -21.31
CA THR A 78 4.92 8.98 -20.74
C THR A 78 5.77 8.60 -19.55
N ASP A 79 7.05 8.92 -19.58
CA ASP A 79 7.98 8.56 -18.51
C ASP A 79 7.66 9.33 -17.22
N ILE A 80 7.94 8.72 -16.07
CA ILE A 80 7.67 9.29 -14.76
C ILE A 80 8.36 10.65 -14.54
N GLU A 81 9.47 10.94 -15.21
CA GLU A 81 10.11 12.26 -15.17
C GLU A 81 9.21 13.37 -15.70
N GLU A 82 8.51 13.12 -16.80
CA GLU A 82 7.58 14.09 -17.37
C GLU A 82 6.39 14.34 -16.42
N ILE A 83 6.00 13.29 -15.67
CA ILE A 83 4.98 13.40 -14.62
C ILE A 83 5.49 14.20 -13.43
N LEU A 84 6.75 14.01 -13.02
CA LEU A 84 7.38 14.80 -11.96
C LEU A 84 7.42 16.29 -12.33
N GLU A 85 7.83 16.62 -13.56
CA GLU A 85 7.86 18.01 -14.04
C GLU A 85 6.45 18.62 -14.04
N TYR A 86 5.47 17.89 -14.58
CA TYR A 86 4.07 18.33 -14.58
C TYR A 86 3.54 18.55 -13.16
N LEU A 87 3.77 17.59 -12.26
CA LEU A 87 3.37 17.64 -10.86
C LEU A 87 3.96 18.87 -10.17
N SER A 88 5.26 19.10 -10.33
CA SER A 88 5.98 20.20 -9.67
C SER A 88 5.47 21.56 -10.14
N ASN A 89 5.22 21.71 -11.44
CA ASN A 89 4.62 22.91 -12.02
C ASN A 89 3.18 23.11 -11.53
N LEU A 90 2.35 22.07 -11.58
CA LEU A 90 0.96 22.13 -11.10
C LEU A 90 0.90 22.55 -9.63
N PHE A 91 1.73 21.94 -8.76
CA PHE A 91 1.72 22.26 -7.34
C PHE A 91 2.25 23.67 -7.07
N THR A 92 3.25 24.13 -7.84
CA THR A 92 3.72 25.52 -7.81
C THR A 92 2.60 26.50 -8.15
N ASP A 93 1.93 26.28 -9.28
CA ASP A 93 0.85 27.15 -9.76
C ASP A 93 -0.31 27.20 -8.75
N LEU A 94 -0.72 26.04 -8.23
CA LEU A 94 -1.79 25.95 -7.24
C LEU A 94 -1.42 26.67 -5.93
N SER A 95 -0.19 26.47 -5.43
CA SER A 95 0.28 27.12 -4.20
C SER A 95 0.36 28.64 -4.37
N ASN A 96 0.87 29.11 -5.50
CA ASN A 96 0.99 30.53 -5.82
C ASN A 96 -0.36 31.19 -6.14
N SER A 97 -1.39 30.41 -6.45
CA SER A 97 -2.76 30.91 -6.66
C SER A 97 -3.53 31.19 -5.36
N ILE A 98 -2.97 30.81 -4.20
CA ILE A 98 -3.63 31.01 -2.90
C ILE A 98 -3.77 32.51 -2.62
N THR A 99 -5.01 32.93 -2.43
CA THR A 99 -5.39 34.31 -2.08
C THR A 99 -6.41 34.29 -0.94
N SER A 100 -6.75 35.46 -0.40
CA SER A 100 -7.81 35.63 0.60
C SER A 100 -7.57 34.88 1.94
N TYR A 101 -6.32 34.85 2.40
CA TYR A 101 -5.88 34.22 3.66
C TYR A 101 -5.97 35.15 4.88
N GLY A 102 -6.87 36.14 4.83
CA GLY A 102 -7.15 37.04 5.94
C GLY A 102 -5.93 37.84 6.40
N THR A 103 -5.60 37.73 7.69
CA THR A 103 -4.46 38.42 8.32
C THR A 103 -3.19 37.56 8.37
N GLN A 104 -3.23 36.34 7.83
CA GLN A 104 -2.07 35.43 7.84
C GLN A 104 -1.02 35.91 6.83
N SER A 105 0.23 35.49 7.01
CA SER A 105 1.23 35.66 5.95
C SER A 105 0.96 34.67 4.80
N PHE A 106 1.55 34.92 3.62
CA PHE A 106 1.47 33.96 2.52
C PHE A 106 2.11 32.62 2.90
N ASP A 107 3.23 32.64 3.63
CA ASP A 107 3.94 31.44 4.06
C ASP A 107 3.07 30.58 4.98
N ASP A 108 2.37 31.21 5.95
CA ASP A 108 1.40 30.51 6.79
C ASP A 108 0.21 29.95 5.99
N ALA A 109 -0.19 30.64 4.92
CA ALA A 109 -1.33 30.25 4.10
C ALA A 109 -1.03 29.05 3.19
N VAL A 110 0.18 29.01 2.61
CA VAL A 110 0.71 27.87 1.86
C VAL A 110 0.94 26.69 2.80
N GLY A 111 1.49 26.98 3.98
CA GLY A 111 1.82 25.98 5.00
C GLY A 111 2.97 25.07 4.58
N ASN A 112 3.28 24.10 5.45
CA ASN A 112 4.35 23.14 5.21
C ASN A 112 3.76 21.80 4.75
N PHE A 113 4.34 21.27 3.69
CA PHE A 113 4.02 19.94 3.18
C PHE A 113 5.23 19.33 2.49
N GLU A 114 5.26 18.00 2.54
CA GLU A 114 6.26 17.17 1.89
C GLU A 114 5.56 16.05 1.14
N PHE A 115 6.12 15.65 0.00
CA PHE A 115 5.67 14.48 -0.73
C PHE A 115 6.84 13.55 -1.01
N LEU A 116 6.56 12.25 -0.97
CA LEU A 116 7.37 11.25 -1.64
C LEU A 116 6.64 10.87 -2.93
N PHE A 117 7.29 11.07 -4.06
CA PHE A 117 6.82 10.63 -5.37
C PHE A 117 7.84 9.67 -5.96
N GLY A 118 7.39 8.52 -6.44
CA GLY A 118 8.32 7.55 -6.99
C GLY A 118 7.65 6.48 -7.84
N GLY A 119 8.46 5.78 -8.62
CA GLY A 119 7.98 4.76 -9.53
C GLY A 119 9.04 4.32 -10.54
N TRP A 120 8.59 3.65 -11.60
CA TRP A 120 9.46 3.05 -12.61
C TRP A 120 9.68 3.99 -13.80
N SER A 121 10.93 4.35 -14.08
CA SER A 121 11.29 5.00 -15.34
C SER A 121 11.59 3.94 -16.38
N TRP A 122 10.70 3.81 -17.37
CA TRP A 122 10.92 2.89 -18.50
C TRP A 122 12.04 3.38 -19.42
N LYS A 123 12.28 4.70 -19.51
CA LYS A 123 13.40 5.25 -20.29
C LYS A 123 14.75 4.86 -19.70
N GLN A 124 14.86 4.89 -18.38
CA GLN A 124 16.10 4.59 -17.67
C GLN A 124 16.17 3.14 -17.16
N ASN A 125 15.09 2.37 -17.32
CA ASN A 125 14.94 0.99 -16.86
C ASN A 125 15.33 0.83 -15.38
N ARG A 126 14.86 1.76 -14.54
CA ARG A 126 15.12 1.77 -13.09
C ARG A 126 14.03 2.50 -12.32
N PHE A 127 13.97 2.18 -11.04
CA PHE A 127 13.19 2.91 -10.06
C PHE A 127 13.79 4.29 -9.76
N ARG A 128 12.92 5.28 -9.54
CA ARG A 128 13.28 6.64 -9.15
C ARG A 128 12.34 7.16 -8.06
N LEU A 129 12.90 7.91 -7.12
CA LEU A 129 12.20 8.43 -5.94
C LEU A 129 12.62 9.88 -5.75
N TRP A 130 11.65 10.75 -5.46
CA TRP A 130 11.85 12.16 -5.21
C TRP A 130 11.14 12.58 -3.95
N LYS A 131 11.80 13.46 -3.19
CA LYS A 131 11.18 14.27 -2.16
C LYS A 131 10.77 15.60 -2.78
N LEU A 132 9.55 16.05 -2.51
CA LEU A 132 9.05 17.35 -2.98
C LEU A 132 8.59 18.19 -1.80
N GLU A 133 8.87 19.48 -1.86
CA GLU A 133 8.47 20.46 -0.85
C GLU A 133 8.37 21.86 -1.48
N TYR A 134 7.54 22.72 -0.88
CA TYR A 134 7.46 24.12 -1.30
C TYR A 134 8.67 24.90 -0.77
N LYS A 135 9.47 25.45 -1.69
CA LYS A 135 10.63 26.29 -1.37
C LYS A 135 10.18 27.75 -1.36
N HIS A 136 9.93 28.29 -0.16
CA HIS A 136 9.41 29.66 0.02
C HIS A 136 10.25 30.72 -0.70
N ASP A 137 11.58 30.64 -0.61
CA ASP A 137 12.50 31.58 -1.27
C ASP A 137 12.39 31.59 -2.80
N LEU A 138 11.96 30.48 -3.40
CA LEU A 138 11.83 30.31 -4.84
C LEU A 138 10.38 30.47 -5.33
N HIS A 139 9.42 30.56 -4.40
CA HIS A 139 7.99 30.49 -4.68
C HIS A 139 7.62 29.32 -5.61
N ALA A 140 8.21 28.16 -5.37
CA ALA A 140 8.03 26.98 -6.22
C ALA A 140 8.14 25.69 -5.42
N VAL A 141 7.46 24.65 -5.89
CA VAL A 141 7.67 23.28 -5.43
C VAL A 141 8.94 22.76 -6.08
N GLY A 142 9.96 22.56 -5.24
CA GLY A 142 11.21 21.91 -5.63
C GLY A 142 11.09 20.40 -5.49
N HIS A 143 11.91 19.68 -6.24
CA HIS A 143 12.05 18.23 -6.11
C HIS A 143 13.51 17.83 -6.01
N ASP A 144 13.82 17.02 -5.00
CA ASP A 144 15.16 16.49 -4.77
C ASP A 144 15.12 14.98 -5.04
N GLU A 145 15.91 14.52 -6.02
CA GLU A 145 16.00 13.08 -6.32
C GLU A 145 16.77 12.34 -5.21
N ILE A 146 16.17 11.28 -4.71
CA ILE A 146 16.82 10.33 -3.81
C ILE A 146 17.67 9.40 -4.68
N THR A 147 18.94 9.73 -4.85
CA THR A 147 19.83 9.02 -5.78
C THR A 147 20.44 7.75 -5.16
N GLN A 148 21.08 6.92 -5.99
CA GLN A 148 21.73 5.67 -5.58
C GLN A 148 22.82 5.83 -4.50
N ASP A 149 23.40 7.03 -4.37
CA ASP A 149 24.35 7.32 -3.27
C ASP A 149 23.66 7.40 -1.90
N THR A 150 22.35 7.65 -1.91
CA THR A 150 21.46 7.70 -0.74
C THR A 150 20.58 6.46 -0.58
N LYS A 151 20.87 5.35 -1.29
CA LYS A 151 20.22 4.04 -1.08
C LYS A 151 18.72 4.01 -1.38
N LEU A 152 18.26 4.79 -2.39
CA LEU A 152 16.87 4.93 -2.85
C LEU A 152 15.82 4.72 -1.73
N PHE A 153 15.98 5.48 -0.64
CA PHE A 153 15.19 5.39 0.58
C PHE A 153 14.99 6.79 1.15
N ALA A 154 13.80 7.09 1.65
CA ALA A 154 13.53 8.34 2.35
C ALA A 154 12.36 8.23 3.32
N PHE A 155 12.50 8.89 4.47
CA PHE A 155 11.39 9.29 5.34
C PHE A 155 10.98 10.74 5.04
N ILE A 156 9.69 11.05 5.21
CA ILE A 156 9.16 12.41 5.28
C ILE A 156 8.17 12.54 6.44
N GLY A 157 7.94 13.76 6.91
CA GLY A 157 7.08 14.06 8.03
C GLY A 157 7.82 14.23 9.35
N ASP A 158 7.27 13.68 10.43
CA ASP A 158 7.71 13.95 11.79
C ASP A 158 8.68 12.89 12.31
N GLU A 159 9.52 13.26 13.28
CA GLU A 159 10.43 12.34 13.96
C GLU A 159 11.42 11.62 13.02
N ILE A 160 11.77 12.23 11.89
CA ILE A 160 12.65 11.65 10.86
C ILE A 160 14.00 11.22 11.45
N GLU A 161 14.64 12.07 12.24
CA GLU A 161 15.95 11.76 12.85
C GLU A 161 15.87 10.51 13.74
N VAL A 162 14.77 10.38 14.50
CA VAL A 162 14.51 9.23 15.37
C VAL A 162 14.26 7.97 14.53
N ALA A 163 13.45 8.08 13.47
CA ALA A 163 13.16 6.98 12.55
C ALA A 163 14.44 6.47 11.87
N GLU A 164 15.33 7.38 11.43
CA GLU A 164 16.61 7.00 10.84
C GLU A 164 17.54 6.30 11.83
N ASP A 165 17.56 6.74 13.10
CA ASP A 165 18.38 6.11 14.13
C ASP A 165 17.84 4.74 14.57
N LEU A 166 16.52 4.56 14.60
CA LEU A 166 15.88 3.25 14.77
C LEU A 166 16.23 2.33 13.60
N LEU A 167 16.19 2.82 12.36
CA LEU A 167 16.56 2.03 11.18
C LEU A 167 18.02 1.59 11.21
N LYS A 168 18.95 2.48 11.56
CA LYS A 168 20.37 2.15 11.73
C LYS A 168 20.55 1.08 12.82
N THR A 169 19.77 1.15 13.89
CA THR A 169 19.79 0.19 14.99
C THR A 169 19.27 -1.18 14.56
N GLU A 170 18.13 -1.23 13.87
CA GLU A 170 17.54 -2.48 13.33
C GLU A 170 18.52 -3.18 12.39
N ILE A 171 19.12 -2.44 11.45
CA ILE A 171 20.10 -3.01 10.50
C ILE A 171 21.35 -3.53 11.22
N ARG A 172 21.85 -2.81 12.23
CA ARG A 172 22.98 -3.26 13.06
C ARG A 172 22.64 -4.53 13.85
N ASN A 173 21.42 -4.63 14.38
CA ASN A 173 20.96 -5.81 15.13
C ASN A 173 20.88 -7.05 14.23
N LEU A 174 20.63 -6.88 12.93
CA LEU A 174 20.71 -7.93 11.92
C LEU A 174 22.16 -8.29 11.50
N GLY A 175 23.16 -7.64 12.11
CA GLY A 175 24.58 -7.84 11.76
C GLY A 175 24.95 -7.33 10.37
N ARG A 176 24.09 -6.48 9.78
CA ARG A 176 24.31 -5.89 8.46
C ARG A 176 24.90 -4.50 8.63
N GLU A 177 25.77 -4.10 7.70
CA GLU A 177 26.13 -2.69 7.60
C GLU A 177 24.94 -1.91 7.05
N PHE A 178 24.80 -0.66 7.49
CA PHE A 178 23.90 0.27 6.83
C PHE A 178 24.37 0.40 5.38
N SER A 179 23.74 -0.35 4.46
CA SER A 179 24.09 -0.49 3.04
C SER A 179 22.94 -0.07 2.12
N ARG A 180 23.02 -0.30 0.80
CA ARG A 180 21.99 0.09 -0.18
C ARG A 180 20.80 -0.87 -0.27
N GLU A 181 20.90 -2.02 0.38
CA GLU A 181 19.92 -3.10 0.27
C GLU A 181 19.01 -3.07 1.49
N PHE A 182 17.77 -2.62 1.32
CA PHE A 182 16.76 -2.71 2.37
C PHE A 182 15.80 -3.86 2.06
N ASP A 183 15.33 -4.53 3.11
CA ASP A 183 14.25 -5.50 3.05
C ASP A 183 12.98 -4.84 3.63
N MET A 184 12.50 -5.28 4.80
CA MET A 184 11.35 -4.70 5.48
C MET A 184 11.75 -3.88 6.71
N GLU A 185 13.04 -3.60 6.93
CA GLU A 185 13.49 -2.81 8.08
C GLU A 185 12.82 -1.42 8.14
N PRO A 186 12.66 -0.66 7.03
CA PRO A 186 11.93 0.61 7.06
C PRO A 186 10.46 0.47 7.52
N LEU A 187 9.78 -0.61 7.13
CA LEU A 187 8.42 -0.90 7.58
C LEU A 187 8.39 -1.16 9.10
N LYS A 188 9.33 -1.96 9.61
CA LYS A 188 9.41 -2.27 11.04
C LYS A 188 9.59 -1.01 11.89
N VAL A 189 10.41 -0.07 11.45
CA VAL A 189 10.59 1.21 12.13
C VAL A 189 9.27 1.99 12.20
N LEU A 190 8.56 2.10 11.07
CA LEU A 190 7.25 2.76 11.05
C LEU A 190 6.26 2.08 12.01
N VAL A 191 6.18 0.74 11.98
CA VAL A 191 5.34 -0.06 12.87
C VAL A 191 5.70 0.16 14.34
N GLU A 192 7.00 0.16 14.67
CA GLU A 192 7.51 0.38 16.02
C GLU A 192 7.11 1.76 16.53
N MET A 193 7.27 2.80 15.71
CA MET A 193 6.89 4.16 16.06
C MET A 193 5.39 4.30 16.27
N ILE A 194 4.56 3.75 15.37
CA ILE A 194 3.10 3.77 15.53
C ILE A 194 2.65 3.14 16.85
N ARG A 195 3.32 2.08 17.29
CA ARG A 195 2.95 1.35 18.52
C ARG A 195 3.43 2.01 19.81
N LYS A 196 4.31 3.01 19.73
CA LYS A 196 4.83 3.72 20.90
C LYS A 196 4.01 4.97 21.17
N GLU A 197 3.49 5.08 22.39
CA GLU A 197 2.65 6.21 22.83
C GLU A 197 3.38 7.57 22.78
N GLU A 198 4.72 7.58 22.71
CA GLU A 198 5.52 8.81 22.65
C GLU A 198 5.35 9.57 21.32
N TYR A 199 4.96 8.88 20.25
CA TYR A 199 4.79 9.47 18.91
C TYR A 199 3.32 9.70 18.59
N ASP A 200 2.63 10.53 19.37
CA ASP A 200 1.17 10.67 19.35
C ASP A 200 0.57 11.12 17.98
N TYR A 201 1.40 11.68 17.10
CA TYR A 201 0.99 12.09 15.74
C TYR A 201 1.21 11.02 14.66
N ILE A 202 1.95 9.94 14.96
CA ILE A 202 2.24 8.84 14.05
C ILE A 202 1.41 7.64 14.54
N ASP A 203 0.23 7.41 13.94
CA ASP A 203 -0.74 6.47 14.51
C ASP A 203 -1.67 5.87 13.43
N GLY A 204 -2.49 4.90 13.80
CA GLY A 204 -3.43 4.21 12.94
C GLY A 204 -2.82 3.05 12.18
N ALA A 205 -3.67 2.30 11.47
CA ALA A 205 -3.21 1.14 10.72
C ALA A 205 -2.43 1.56 9.46
N ILE A 206 -1.39 0.80 9.14
CA ILE A 206 -0.49 1.14 8.04
C ILE A 206 -1.20 1.09 6.68
N GLN A 207 -0.84 2.02 5.81
CA GLN A 207 -1.14 1.98 4.38
C GLN A 207 0.12 1.52 3.66
N PHE A 208 0.00 0.53 2.78
CA PHE A 208 1.15 -0.12 2.18
C PHE A 208 0.89 -0.41 0.70
N ALA A 209 1.85 -0.07 -0.15
CA ALA A 209 1.81 -0.41 -1.57
C ALA A 209 3.21 -0.70 -2.12
N LYS A 210 3.24 -1.45 -3.21
CA LYS A 210 4.45 -1.80 -3.95
C LYS A 210 4.34 -1.40 -5.41
N ILE A 211 5.48 -1.15 -6.04
CA ILE A 211 5.61 -0.98 -7.48
C ILE A 211 6.62 -2.01 -7.97
N TYR A 212 6.22 -2.83 -8.95
CA TYR A 212 7.07 -3.84 -9.57
C TYR A 212 7.51 -3.40 -10.97
N PRO A 213 8.71 -3.80 -11.44
CA PRO A 213 9.10 -3.60 -12.83
C PRO A 213 8.19 -4.38 -13.79
N PRO A 214 7.83 -3.84 -14.96
CA PRO A 214 8.24 -2.54 -15.51
C PRO A 214 7.28 -1.38 -15.20
N GLY A 215 6.51 -1.44 -14.10
CA GLY A 215 5.58 -0.38 -13.69
C GLY A 215 4.16 -0.87 -13.40
N GLU A 216 4.02 -1.80 -12.44
CA GLU A 216 2.72 -2.22 -11.90
C GLU A 216 2.66 -1.94 -10.40
N THR A 217 1.70 -1.12 -10.00
CA THR A 217 1.41 -0.78 -8.62
C THR A 217 0.43 -1.79 -8.03
N GLU A 218 0.67 -2.18 -6.79
CA GLU A 218 -0.23 -3.03 -6.02
C GLU A 218 -0.37 -2.49 -4.60
N PHE A 219 -1.61 -2.24 -4.19
CA PHE A 219 -1.94 -1.90 -2.82
C PHE A 219 -2.22 -3.16 -2.01
N PHE A 220 -1.78 -3.16 -0.75
CA PHE A 220 -1.98 -4.25 0.17
C PHE A 220 -2.86 -3.82 1.33
N GLY A 221 -3.70 -4.73 1.79
CA GLY A 221 -4.24 -4.66 3.14
C GLY A 221 -3.18 -5.05 4.16
N VAL A 222 -3.41 -4.69 5.42
CA VAL A 222 -2.54 -5.02 6.55
C VAL A 222 -3.38 -5.71 7.61
N VAL A 223 -2.87 -6.74 8.27
CA VAL A 223 -3.52 -7.27 9.48
C VAL A 223 -2.97 -6.52 10.69
N TRP A 224 -3.80 -5.72 11.35
CA TRP A 224 -3.38 -4.70 12.30
C TRP A 224 -4.01 -4.92 13.69
N PRO A 225 -3.27 -4.74 14.81
CA PRO A 225 -1.91 -4.21 14.90
C PRO A 225 -0.81 -5.24 14.61
N SER A 226 -1.09 -6.53 14.69
CA SER A 226 -0.20 -7.65 14.38
C SER A 226 -0.96 -8.71 13.59
N ILE A 227 -0.34 -9.85 13.28
CA ILE A 227 -1.00 -10.98 12.60
C ILE A 227 -2.28 -11.49 13.29
N ASP A 228 -2.43 -11.30 14.60
CA ASP A 228 -3.63 -11.66 15.38
C ASP A 228 -4.71 -10.56 15.36
N GLY A 229 -4.46 -9.48 14.61
CA GLY A 229 -5.29 -8.31 14.51
C GLY A 229 -6.43 -8.43 13.49
N LYS A 230 -7.03 -7.28 13.17
CA LYS A 230 -8.08 -7.16 12.15
C LYS A 230 -7.47 -6.80 10.81
N LYS A 231 -8.13 -7.24 9.72
CA LYS A 231 -7.81 -6.76 8.38
C LYS A 231 -8.12 -5.27 8.27
N THR A 232 -7.18 -4.50 7.73
CA THR A 232 -7.33 -3.08 7.42
C THR A 232 -6.88 -2.80 5.98
N PHE A 233 -7.46 -1.80 5.33
CA PHE A 233 -7.03 -1.33 4.01
C PHE A 233 -7.04 0.20 3.96
N LEU A 234 -5.92 0.79 3.54
CA LEU A 234 -5.70 2.25 3.60
C LEU A 234 -6.04 2.83 4.99
N GLY A 235 -5.60 2.12 6.04
CA GLY A 235 -5.86 2.45 7.43
C GLY A 235 -7.23 2.01 7.97
N LYS A 236 -8.23 1.72 7.13
CA LYS A 236 -9.62 1.45 7.56
C LYS A 236 -9.86 -0.01 7.88
N ASP A 237 -10.65 -0.27 8.94
CA ASP A 237 -11.18 -1.60 9.25
C ASP A 237 -11.92 -2.21 8.05
N VAL A 238 -11.52 -3.43 7.70
CA VAL A 238 -12.16 -4.25 6.70
C VAL A 238 -13.13 -5.22 7.37
N THR A 239 -14.35 -5.22 6.85
CA THR A 239 -15.42 -6.15 7.16
C THR A 239 -15.71 -6.99 5.93
N TYR A 240 -16.51 -8.04 6.08
CA TYR A 240 -16.96 -8.86 4.95
C TYR A 240 -17.70 -8.06 3.86
N LYS A 241 -18.31 -6.91 4.19
CA LYS A 241 -19.08 -6.09 3.24
C LYS A 241 -18.21 -5.15 2.40
N ASN A 242 -17.06 -4.73 2.93
CA ASN A 242 -16.19 -3.73 2.33
C ASN A 242 -14.77 -4.28 2.13
N ASN A 243 -14.61 -5.61 2.02
CA ASN A 243 -13.33 -6.26 1.80
C ASN A 243 -12.83 -6.00 0.38
N PRO A 244 -11.77 -5.19 0.20
CA PRO A 244 -11.19 -4.98 -1.12
C PRO A 244 -10.52 -6.26 -1.61
N HIS A 245 -10.54 -6.46 -2.93
CA HIS A 245 -9.87 -7.60 -3.55
C HIS A 245 -8.36 -7.34 -3.67
N VAL A 246 -7.68 -7.33 -2.53
CA VAL A 246 -6.24 -7.10 -2.38
C VAL A 246 -5.61 -8.19 -1.52
N ARG A 247 -4.31 -8.38 -1.65
CA ARG A 247 -3.54 -9.24 -0.74
C ARG A 247 -3.30 -8.51 0.57
N TYR A 248 -3.14 -9.28 1.65
CA TYR A 248 -2.86 -8.75 2.98
C TYR A 248 -1.43 -9.05 3.37
N ILE A 249 -0.80 -8.18 4.16
CA ILE A 249 0.51 -8.43 4.75
C ILE A 249 0.42 -8.51 6.28
N ASP A 250 1.36 -9.24 6.86
CA ASP A 250 1.70 -9.13 8.27
C ASP A 250 2.56 -7.87 8.49
N PRO A 251 2.17 -6.92 9.36
CA PRO A 251 2.94 -5.71 9.61
C PRO A 251 4.30 -5.98 10.27
N ASP A 252 4.45 -7.08 11.02
CA ASP A 252 5.69 -7.37 11.74
C ASP A 252 6.78 -7.92 10.83
N THR A 253 6.39 -8.62 9.77
CA THR A 253 7.31 -9.32 8.87
C THR A 253 7.31 -8.78 7.45
N GLY A 254 6.27 -8.04 7.04
CA GLY A 254 6.05 -7.62 5.65
C GLY A 254 5.68 -8.76 4.70
N ILE A 255 5.51 -9.98 5.23
CA ILE A 255 5.18 -11.16 4.42
C ILE A 255 3.73 -11.05 3.94
N VAL A 256 3.55 -11.30 2.64
CA VAL A 256 2.21 -11.41 2.05
C VAL A 256 1.52 -12.66 2.56
N LEU A 257 0.41 -12.45 3.25
CA LEU A 257 -0.51 -13.46 3.68
C LEU A 257 -1.28 -13.94 2.46
N ASN A 258 -0.91 -15.11 1.97
CA ASN A 258 -1.79 -15.84 1.07
C ASN A 258 -3.05 -16.19 1.87
N GLU A 259 -4.23 -15.88 1.34
CA GLU A 259 -5.47 -16.34 1.96
C GLU A 259 -5.38 -17.86 2.05
N THR A 260 -5.20 -18.36 3.28
CA THR A 260 -4.73 -19.71 3.50
C THR A 260 -5.83 -20.67 3.11
N ILE A 261 -5.59 -21.34 1.99
CA ILE A 261 -6.32 -22.56 1.65
C ILE A 261 -5.94 -23.60 2.70
N PRO A 262 -6.89 -24.43 3.17
CA PRO A 262 -6.60 -25.42 4.19
C PRO A 262 -5.34 -26.22 3.85
N GLN A 263 -4.35 -26.24 4.75
CA GLN A 263 -3.12 -27.05 4.56
C GLN A 263 -3.42 -28.56 4.56
N LYS A 264 -4.57 -28.93 5.12
CA LYS A 264 -5.08 -30.28 5.19
C LYS A 264 -6.60 -30.26 5.06
N LEU A 265 -7.16 -31.17 4.29
CA LEU A 265 -8.60 -31.45 4.30
C LEU A 265 -8.89 -32.63 5.22
N SER A 266 -10.01 -32.58 5.94
CA SER A 266 -10.48 -33.73 6.73
C SER A 266 -11.04 -34.84 5.84
N GLU A 267 -11.70 -34.45 4.75
CA GLU A 267 -12.29 -35.33 3.75
C GLU A 267 -12.33 -34.64 2.40
N LEU A 268 -12.39 -35.42 1.33
CA LEU A 268 -12.64 -34.89 0.00
C LEU A 268 -14.12 -34.50 -0.12
N PRO A 269 -14.43 -33.37 -0.76
CA PRO A 269 -15.79 -32.91 -0.82
C PRO A 269 -16.65 -33.79 -1.73
N SER A 270 -17.88 -34.11 -1.30
CA SER A 270 -18.78 -35.02 -2.02
C SER A 270 -19.66 -34.33 -3.08
N SER A 271 -19.82 -33.00 -3.01
CA SER A 271 -20.73 -32.19 -3.84
C SER A 271 -20.00 -31.29 -4.84
N VAL A 272 -19.06 -31.86 -5.60
CA VAL A 272 -18.24 -31.13 -6.57
C VAL A 272 -18.31 -31.81 -7.93
N ASN A 273 -18.25 -31.03 -9.01
CA ASN A 273 -18.22 -31.62 -10.35
C ASN A 273 -16.92 -32.40 -10.57
N SER A 274 -16.91 -33.30 -11.55
CA SER A 274 -15.76 -34.20 -11.79
C SER A 274 -14.47 -33.47 -12.15
N PHE A 275 -14.55 -32.31 -12.80
CA PHE A 275 -13.37 -31.52 -13.18
C PHE A 275 -12.71 -30.88 -11.96
N ASP A 276 -13.49 -30.24 -11.11
CA ASP A 276 -13.01 -29.59 -9.89
C ASP A 276 -12.51 -30.62 -8.88
N MET A 277 -13.15 -31.80 -8.79
CA MET A 277 -12.64 -32.91 -7.97
C MET A 277 -11.26 -33.39 -8.42
N THR A 278 -11.08 -33.60 -9.74
CA THR A 278 -9.79 -34.00 -10.30
C THR A 278 -8.71 -32.95 -9.98
N PHE A 279 -9.09 -31.68 -9.98
CA PHE A 279 -8.19 -30.58 -9.65
C PHE A 279 -7.84 -30.53 -8.15
N ILE A 280 -8.82 -30.73 -7.26
CA ILE A 280 -8.58 -30.83 -5.81
C ILE A 280 -7.65 -32.00 -5.52
N GLU A 281 -7.90 -33.20 -6.07
CA GLU A 281 -7.05 -34.39 -5.88
C GLU A 281 -5.62 -34.19 -6.39
N LYS A 282 -5.45 -33.40 -7.45
CA LYS A 282 -4.11 -33.02 -7.94
C LYS A 282 -3.36 -32.12 -6.95
N CYS A 283 -4.08 -31.27 -6.22
CA CYS A 283 -3.50 -30.33 -5.27
C CYS A 283 -3.37 -30.90 -3.85
N TYR A 284 -4.25 -31.82 -3.45
CA TYR A 284 -4.27 -32.47 -2.14
C TYR A 284 -3.90 -33.93 -2.27
N ILE A 285 -2.67 -34.25 -1.87
CA ILE A 285 -2.06 -35.55 -2.15
C ILE A 285 -1.92 -36.43 -0.90
N GLY A 286 -1.90 -37.73 -1.15
CA GLY A 286 -1.72 -38.78 -0.13
C GLY A 286 -2.95 -39.01 0.76
N ASP A 287 -2.88 -40.07 1.56
CA ASP A 287 -4.00 -40.52 2.41
C ASP A 287 -4.42 -39.50 3.49
N ASN A 288 -3.55 -38.51 3.75
CA ASN A 288 -3.79 -37.44 4.71
C ASN A 288 -4.38 -36.18 4.07
N LEU A 289 -4.65 -36.15 2.76
CA LEU A 289 -5.17 -34.98 2.02
C LEU A 289 -4.43 -33.70 2.40
N LYS A 290 -3.09 -33.73 2.32
CA LYS A 290 -2.26 -32.55 2.56
C LYS A 290 -2.09 -31.77 1.27
N LEU A 291 -2.11 -30.44 1.38
CA LEU A 291 -1.80 -29.57 0.26
C LEU A 291 -0.37 -29.87 -0.21
N LYS A 292 -0.22 -30.10 -1.52
CA LYS A 292 1.06 -30.39 -2.15
C LYS A 292 2.02 -29.21 -1.99
N GLU A 293 3.29 -29.49 -1.76
CA GLU A 293 4.34 -28.45 -1.79
C GLU A 293 4.52 -27.88 -3.21
N GLY A 294 4.63 -26.56 -3.31
CA GLY A 294 4.83 -25.87 -4.60
C GLY A 294 3.56 -25.64 -5.42
N VAL A 295 2.37 -25.70 -4.81
CA VAL A 295 1.11 -25.27 -5.46
C VAL A 295 1.20 -23.78 -5.78
N SER A 296 1.04 -23.44 -7.06
CA SER A 296 1.18 -22.07 -7.56
C SER A 296 0.08 -21.14 -7.04
N ILE A 297 0.31 -19.83 -7.05
CA ILE A 297 -0.70 -18.81 -6.67
C ILE A 297 -1.98 -18.98 -7.48
N ARG A 298 -1.87 -19.29 -8.78
CA ARG A 298 -3.03 -19.52 -9.65
C ARG A 298 -3.83 -20.74 -9.21
N GLU A 299 -3.14 -21.84 -8.89
CA GLU A 299 -3.81 -23.05 -8.39
C GLU A 299 -4.47 -22.80 -7.04
N GLN A 300 -3.85 -22.00 -6.18
CA GLN A 300 -4.44 -21.55 -4.94
C GLN A 300 -5.74 -20.73 -5.19
N SER A 301 -5.71 -19.73 -6.07
CA SER A 301 -6.92 -18.96 -6.41
C SER A 301 -8.05 -19.84 -6.97
N MET A 302 -7.73 -20.84 -7.80
CA MET A 302 -8.72 -21.78 -8.33
C MET A 302 -9.33 -22.65 -7.22
N LEU A 303 -8.50 -23.23 -6.34
CA LEU A 303 -8.98 -24.00 -5.18
C LEU A 303 -9.93 -23.18 -4.31
N LYS A 304 -9.61 -21.90 -4.08
CA LYS A 304 -10.47 -21.00 -3.32
C LYS A 304 -11.84 -20.82 -3.97
N GLN A 305 -11.87 -20.54 -5.28
CA GLN A 305 -13.13 -20.40 -6.03
C GLN A 305 -13.98 -21.67 -5.94
N ILE A 306 -13.36 -22.84 -6.08
CA ILE A 306 -14.05 -24.12 -5.95
C ILE A 306 -14.66 -24.24 -4.55
N PHE A 307 -13.90 -23.95 -3.48
CA PHE A 307 -14.40 -24.01 -2.11
C PHE A 307 -15.49 -22.98 -1.79
N GLU A 308 -15.43 -21.78 -2.36
CA GLU A 308 -16.49 -20.77 -2.23
C GLU A 308 -17.78 -21.20 -2.93
N GLU A 309 -17.69 -21.70 -4.16
CA GLU A 309 -18.84 -22.20 -4.92
C GLU A 309 -19.48 -23.39 -4.21
N MET A 310 -18.65 -24.29 -3.68
CA MET A 310 -19.07 -25.41 -2.86
C MET A 310 -19.86 -25.00 -1.62
N LEU A 311 -19.33 -24.07 -0.84
CA LEU A 311 -20.00 -23.56 0.37
C LEU A 311 -21.34 -22.91 0.01
N TYR A 312 -21.38 -22.18 -1.10
CA TYR A 312 -22.61 -21.56 -1.60
C TYR A 312 -23.64 -22.61 -2.05
N ARG A 313 -23.25 -23.65 -2.79
CA ARG A 313 -24.14 -24.75 -3.18
C ARG A 313 -24.67 -25.50 -1.96
N LYS A 314 -23.81 -25.82 -1.00
CA LYS A 314 -24.22 -26.48 0.25
C LYS A 314 -25.22 -25.62 1.03
N PHE A 315 -24.99 -24.31 1.10
CA PHE A 315 -25.94 -23.37 1.69
C PHE A 315 -27.28 -23.37 0.94
N LEU A 316 -27.28 -23.39 -0.40
CA LEU A 316 -28.52 -23.50 -1.17
C LEU A 316 -29.25 -24.83 -0.94
N GLU A 317 -28.53 -25.95 -0.88
CA GLU A 317 -29.11 -27.28 -0.60
C GLU A 317 -29.74 -27.35 0.79
N GLU A 318 -29.08 -26.77 1.80
CA GLU A 318 -29.59 -26.69 3.18
C GLU A 318 -30.83 -25.81 3.31
N ASN A 319 -31.00 -24.79 2.45
CA ASN A 319 -32.13 -23.85 2.50
C ASN A 319 -33.25 -24.17 1.48
N ASN A 320 -32.96 -24.90 0.40
CA ASN A 320 -33.98 -25.38 -0.54
C ASN A 320 -34.80 -26.57 0.03
N GLY A 321 -34.43 -27.09 1.20
CA GLY A 321 -35.21 -28.10 1.94
C GLY A 321 -36.40 -27.54 2.75
N VAL A 322 -36.72 -26.23 2.65
CA VAL A 322 -37.74 -25.57 3.50
C VAL A 322 -39.04 -25.23 2.76
N ASP A 323 -39.11 -25.33 1.43
CA ASP A 323 -40.27 -24.81 0.64
C ASP A 323 -41.20 -25.87 0.00
N ASP A 324 -41.08 -27.17 0.33
CA ASP A 324 -41.90 -28.24 -0.29
C ASP A 324 -42.96 -28.90 0.64
N GLU A 325 -43.27 -28.31 1.80
CA GLU A 325 -44.40 -28.75 2.64
C GLU A 325 -45.37 -27.60 2.96
N GLN A 326 -46.04 -27.05 1.93
CA GLN A 326 -47.35 -26.39 2.14
C GLN A 326 -48.08 -26.04 0.84
N PHE A 327 -48.44 -27.03 0.00
CA PHE A 327 -49.61 -26.91 -0.89
C PHE A 327 -50.04 -28.31 -1.35
N ASN A 328 -50.70 -29.05 -0.45
CA ASN A 328 -51.69 -30.07 -0.79
C ASN A 328 -52.50 -30.37 0.48
N ASP A 329 -53.52 -29.55 0.72
CA ASP A 329 -54.89 -29.99 1.03
C ASP A 329 -55.85 -28.79 1.02
#